data_AF-A0A644YJ98-F1
#
_entry.id   AF-A0A644YJ98-F1
#
_cell.length_a   1.000
_cell.length_b   1.000
_cell.length_c   1.000
_cell.angle_alpha   90.00
_cell.angle_beta   90.00
_cell.angle_gamma   90.00
#
_symmetry.space_group_name_H-M   'P 1'
#
loop_
_entity.id
_entity.type
_entity.pdbx_description
1 polymer ?
#
loop_
_entity_poly.entity_id
_entity_poly.type
_entity_poly.pdbx_seq_one_letter_code
_entity_poly.pdbx_strand_id
1 'polypeptide(L)' 'MVDSLENRMARLIFKLAVEMAMMMNILAANAEVDEALLRKLRGKCVDDVKKSIGAVTFEDVVRFQKGE' A
#
# COMPACT_ATOMS: atom_id res chain seq x y z
N MET A 1 27.02 -4.12 14.83
CA MET A 1 25.89 -4.40 15.74
C MET A 1 24.62 -4.37 14.92
N VAL A 2 24.22 -5.53 14.38
CA VAL A 2 23.07 -5.68 13.47
C VAL A 2 21.77 -5.38 14.21
N ASP A 3 21.69 -5.74 15.50
CA ASP A 3 20.55 -5.49 16.38
C ASP A 3 20.11 -4.03 16.47
N SER A 4 21.05 -3.07 16.41
CA SER A 4 20.69 -1.64 16.50
C SER A 4 19.94 -1.17 15.25
N LEU A 5 20.34 -1.65 14.08
CA LEU A 5 19.70 -1.34 12.81
C LEU A 5 18.31 -1.99 12.74
N GLU A 6 18.22 -3.28 13.08
CA GLU A 6 16.96 -4.02 13.10
C GLU A 6 15.95 -3.38 14.05
N ASN A 7 16.37 -3.02 15.26
CA ASN A 7 15.52 -2.33 16.22
C ASN A 7 15.04 -0.96 15.71
N ARG A 8 15.91 -0.22 15.01
CA ARG A 8 15.51 1.06 14.39
C ARG A 8 14.52 0.84 13.25
N MET A 9 14.75 -0.15 12.39
CA MET A 9 13.84 -0.51 11.31
C MET A 9 12.48 -0.94 11.84
N ALA A 10 12.42 -1.80 12.85
CA ALA A 10 11.18 -2.25 13.48
C ALA A 10 10.34 -1.07 14.00
N ARG A 11 10.99 -0.08 14.66
CA ARG A 11 10.29 1.14 15.10
C ARG A 11 9.77 1.99 13.95
N LEU A 12 10.54 2.12 12.85
CA LEU A 12 10.10 2.88 11.68
C LEU A 12 8.92 2.18 10.97
N ILE A 13 9.00 0.86 10.80
CA ILE A 13 7.92 0.05 10.23
C ILE A 13 6.67 0.14 11.09
N PHE A 14 6.80 0.09 12.41
CA PHE A 14 5.66 0.24 13.32
C PHE A 14 4.98 1.61 13.15
N LYS A 15 5.75 2.71 13.14
CA LYS A 15 5.20 4.06 12.91
C LYS A 15 4.50 4.16 11.56
N LEU A 16 5.13 3.64 10.50
CA LEU A 16 4.51 3.60 9.17
C LEU A 16 3.22 2.78 9.16
N ALA A 17 3.18 1.64 9.85
CA ALA A 17 1.99 0.82 9.96
C ALA A 17 0.83 1.55 10.67
N VAL A 18 1.13 2.34 11.71
CA VAL A 18 0.13 3.20 12.38
C VAL A 18 -0.43 4.24 11.42
N GLU A 19 0.42 4.98 10.70
CA GLU A 19 -0.03 5.98 9.72
C GLU A 19 -0.86 5.35 8.59
N MET A 20 -0.43 4.18 8.09
CA MET A 20 -1.19 3.41 7.08
C MET A 20 -2.55 2.98 7.61
N ALA A 21 -2.64 2.52 8.86
CA ALA A 21 -3.91 2.13 9.48
C ALA A 21 -4.85 3.33 9.63
N MET A 22 -4.34 4.49 10.04
CA MET A 22 -5.12 5.72 10.12
C MET A 22 -5.63 6.15 8.74
N MET A 23 -4.77 6.17 7.71
CA MET A 23 -5.17 6.48 6.34
C MET A 23 -6.24 5.53 5.81
N MET A 24 -6.11 4.21 6.07
CA MET A 24 -7.13 3.23 5.68
C MET A 24 -8.49 3.49 6.36
N ASN A 25 -8.50 3.84 7.64
CA ASN A 25 -9.74 4.17 8.35
C ASN A 25 -10.39 5.45 7.82
N ILE A 26 -9.60 6.50 7.57
CA ILE A 26 -10.10 7.75 6.98
C ILE A 26 -10.64 7.48 5.57
N LEU A 27 -9.93 6.72 4.74
CA LEU A 27 -10.38 6.41 3.39
C LEU A 27 -11.66 5.57 3.41
N ALA A 28 -11.74 4.53 4.25
CA ALA A 28 -12.94 3.70 4.38
C ALA A 28 -14.17 4.49 4.86
N ALA A 29 -13.98 5.52 5.69
CA ALA A 29 -15.07 6.39 6.13
C ALA A 29 -15.57 7.35 5.04
N ASN A 30 -14.73 7.67 4.04
CA ASN A 30 -15.04 8.67 3.01
C ASN A 30 -15.27 8.09 1.61
N ALA A 31 -14.81 6.87 1.34
CA ALA A 31 -14.91 6.23 0.03
C ALA A 31 -15.95 5.10 0.07
N GLU A 32 -16.90 5.14 -0.86
CA GLU A 32 -17.84 4.05 -1.10
C GLU A 32 -17.14 2.94 -1.90
N VAL A 33 -16.45 2.06 -1.20
CA VAL A 33 -15.71 0.94 -1.81
C VAL A 33 -16.41 -0.39 -1.50
N ASP A 34 -16.78 -1.12 -2.55
CA ASP A 34 -17.28 -2.49 -2.43
C ASP A 34 -16.16 -3.49 -2.06
N GLU A 35 -16.50 -4.50 -1.26
CA GLU A 35 -15.56 -5.51 -0.77
C GLU A 35 -14.94 -6.32 -1.92
N ALA A 36 -15.72 -6.64 -2.96
CA ALA A 36 -15.22 -7.36 -4.13
C ALA A 36 -14.20 -6.52 -4.92
N LEU A 37 -14.46 -5.22 -5.06
CA LEU A 37 -13.54 -4.27 -5.67
C LEU A 37 -12.24 -4.16 -4.86
N LEU A 38 -12.34 -4.03 -3.54
CA LEU A 38 -11.19 -3.94 -2.65
C LEU A 38 -10.29 -5.18 -2.74
N ARG A 39 -10.89 -6.39 -2.77
CA ARG A 39 -10.16 -7.65 -2.91
C ARG A 39 -9.44 -7.75 -4.27
N LYS A 40 -10.11 -7.33 -5.35
CA LYS A 40 -9.51 -7.28 -6.69
C LYS A 40 -8.35 -6.28 -6.75
N LEU A 41 -8.53 -5.09 -6.18
CA LEU A 41 -7.49 -4.05 -6.11
C LEU A 41 -6.28 -4.54 -5.32
N ARG A 42 -6.49 -5.22 -4.19
CA ARG A 42 -5.38 -5.81 -3.41
C ARG A 42 -4.57 -6.80 -4.22
N GLY A 43 -5.23 -7.70 -4.96
CA GLY A 43 -4.55 -8.65 -5.85
C GLY A 43 -3.69 -7.94 -6.89
N LYS A 44 -4.25 -6.93 -7.57
CA LYS A 44 -3.54 -6.11 -8.55
C LYS A 44 -2.32 -5.40 -7.96
N CYS A 45 -2.46 -4.74 -6.81
CA CYS A 45 -1.34 -4.05 -6.15
C CYS A 45 -0.22 -5.03 -5.76
N VAL A 46 -0.55 -6.24 -5.29
CA VAL A 46 0.45 -7.28 -5.01
C VAL A 46 1.19 -7.70 -6.29
N ASP A 47 0.46 -7.93 -7.37
CA ASP A 47 1.06 -8.32 -8.65
C ASP A 47 1.93 -7.22 -9.24
N ASP A 48 1.52 -5.96 -9.16
CA ASP A 48 2.30 -4.82 -9.62
C ASP A 48 3.61 -4.71 -8.85
N VAL A 49 3.58 -4.81 -7.51
CA VAL A 49 4.79 -4.74 -6.68
C VAL A 49 5.72 -5.91 -6.99
N LYS A 50 5.18 -7.12 -7.19
CA LYS A 50 5.98 -8.30 -7.56
C LYS A 50 6.63 -8.13 -8.93
N LYS A 51 5.89 -7.65 -9.93
CA LYS A 51 6.38 -7.49 -11.31
C LYS A 51 7.35 -6.32 -11.47
N SER A 52 7.12 -5.24 -10.73
CA SER A 52 7.96 -4.03 -10.77
C SER A 52 9.13 -4.06 -9.77
N ILE A 53 9.27 -5.10 -8.95
CA ILE A 53 10.25 -5.17 -7.86
C ILE A 53 10.11 -3.93 -6.94
N GLY A 54 8.86 -3.52 -6.70
CA GLY A 54 8.52 -2.35 -5.90
C GLY A 54 8.64 -0.99 -6.60
N ALA A 55 8.96 -0.94 -7.89
CA ALA A 55 9.06 0.30 -8.66
C ALA A 55 7.72 0.82 -9.24
N VAL A 56 6.58 0.53 -8.58
CA VAL A 56 5.27 1.02 -9.03
C VAL A 56 5.22 2.54 -8.86
N THR A 57 4.98 3.27 -9.94
CA THR A 57 4.86 4.73 -9.90
C THR A 57 3.41 5.18 -9.80
N PHE A 58 3.20 6.43 -9.41
CA PHE A 58 1.85 7.02 -9.41
C PHE A 58 1.26 7.09 -10.83
N GLU A 59 2.09 7.34 -11.84
CA GLU A 59 1.68 7.37 -13.25
C GLU A 59 1.15 6.00 -13.70
N ASP A 60 1.80 4.90 -13.30
CA ASP A 60 1.32 3.54 -13.56
C ASP A 60 -0.07 3.30 -12.96
N VAL A 61 -0.29 3.79 -11.75
CA VAL A 61 -1.58 3.67 -11.07
C VAL A 61 -2.65 4.51 -11.76
N VAL A 62 -2.32 5.75 -12.18
CA VAL A 62 -3.26 6.63 -12.87
C VAL A 62 -3.68 6.08 -14.23
N ARG A 63 -2.74 5.57 -15.04
CA ARG A 63 -3.05 4.93 -16.33
C ARG A 63 -4.05 3.79 -16.14
N PHE A 64 -3.76 2.90 -15.19
CA PHE A 64 -4.64 1.79 -14.86
C PHE A 64 -6.06 2.25 -14.46
N GLN A 65 -6.19 3.28 -13.63
CA GLN A 65 -7.50 3.79 -13.21
C GLN A 65 -8.29 4.43 -14.37
N LYS A 66 -7.59 4.93 -15.39
CA LYS A 66 -8.21 5.45 -16.63
C LYS A 66 -8.53 4.36 -17.65
N GLY A 67 -8.11 3.11 -17.40
CA GLY A 67 -8.26 2.01 -18.36
C GLY A 67 -7.22 2.02 -19.48
N GLU A 68 -6.09 2.71 -19.28
CA GLU A 68 -4.91 2.74 -20.15
C GLU A 68 -3.87 1.71 -19.71
#